data_AF-A0A395RW09-F1
#
_entry.id   AF-A0A395RW09-F1
#
_cell.length_a   1.000
_cell.length_b   1.000
_cell.length_c   1.000
_cell.angle_alpha   90.00
_cell.angle_beta   90.00
_cell.angle_gamma   90.00
#
_symmetry.space_group_name_H-M   'P 1'
#
loop_
_entity.id
_entity.type
_entity.pdbx_description
1 polymer ?
#
loop_
_entity_poly.entity_id
_entity_poly.type
_entity_poly.pdbx_seq_one_letter_code
_entity_poly.pdbx_strand_id
1 'polypeptide(L)'
;MSVSSVWQSASFSGLTSHQLEVLYEPIVLESALIEFGTTSTYTHKSQSLERYEAEMPDLKAFQFYVNKLAQVCDNERGGDTISALAILQGSAGPNYVFGSNSKDARGLKTTKDFVQALLDLLGKNPEGLQIVALGKRVLWFMLSFNIARLKEYLHFLREAVQECLESCKRWKEDEIAEDKSQDSQLLQAADDLTQMGVDDIVRASQRSKNFRPLLHAEVPVYEHLSKNRQTAAECYWNRWNYIGSSKPTCRLCRYYFEALKGDKPGVRSSHNNLYRNWRLPECQDNESLGVARDELPSELAQRLRSDVVETLKEKRIRRKARDSDTYSSFPEILRVHDDSSVALEYPDRKSTASTDSQGESVVQLERATGAMTLG
;
A
#
# COMPACT_ATOMS: atom_id res chain seq x y z
N MET A 1 -29.07 28.09 -3.64
CA MET A 1 -28.08 27.82 -2.58
C MET A 1 -26.70 27.93 -3.22
N SER A 2 -25.86 28.84 -2.73
CA SER A 2 -24.58 29.22 -3.36
C SER A 2 -23.56 28.07 -3.35
N VAL A 3 -22.80 27.94 -4.44
CA VAL A 3 -21.74 26.96 -4.75
C VAL A 3 -20.59 26.95 -3.70
N SER A 4 -20.58 27.92 -2.78
CA SER A 4 -19.50 28.22 -1.85
C SER A 4 -19.35 27.27 -0.64
N SER A 5 -20.30 26.40 -0.31
CA SER A 5 -20.24 25.68 0.98
C SER A 5 -19.36 24.43 0.98
N VAL A 6 -19.06 23.82 -0.17
CA VAL A 6 -18.24 22.58 -0.24
C VAL A 6 -16.74 22.88 -0.21
N TRP A 7 -16.34 24.06 -0.72
CA TRP A 7 -14.96 24.52 -0.81
C TRP A 7 -14.65 25.64 0.20
N GLN A 8 -15.06 25.44 1.45
CA GLN A 8 -14.68 26.37 2.52
C GLN A 8 -13.17 26.23 2.77
N SER A 9 -12.44 27.35 2.71
CA SER A 9 -10.97 27.40 2.88
C SER A 9 -10.49 26.71 4.17
N ALA A 10 -11.31 26.73 5.23
CA ALA A 10 -11.05 26.03 6.49
C ALA A 10 -10.89 24.50 6.34
N SER A 11 -11.55 23.87 5.36
CA SER A 11 -11.49 22.42 5.13
C SER A 11 -10.28 22.00 4.27
N PHE A 12 -9.65 22.95 3.58
CA PHE A 12 -8.55 22.70 2.64
C PHE A 12 -7.29 23.44 3.01
N SER A 13 -6.98 23.42 4.30
CA SER A 13 -5.67 23.85 4.76
C SER A 13 -5.36 25.30 4.39
N GLY A 14 -6.37 26.18 4.30
CA GLY A 14 -6.20 27.59 3.97
C GLY A 14 -5.84 27.90 2.51
N LEU A 15 -6.03 26.96 1.57
CA LEU A 15 -5.85 27.23 0.13
C LEU A 15 -6.92 28.20 -0.40
N THR A 16 -6.54 28.99 -1.40
CA THR A 16 -7.48 29.83 -2.16
C THR A 16 -8.32 28.98 -3.12
N SER A 17 -9.48 29.48 -3.54
CA SER A 17 -10.33 28.79 -4.54
C SER A 17 -9.57 28.47 -5.82
N HIS A 18 -8.73 29.39 -6.29
CA HIS A 18 -7.91 29.18 -7.48
C HIS A 18 -6.89 28.04 -7.31
N GLN A 19 -6.19 27.99 -6.17
CA GLN A 19 -5.24 26.90 -5.88
C GLN A 19 -5.94 25.55 -5.78
N LEU A 20 -7.16 25.53 -5.25
CA LEU A 20 -7.98 24.32 -5.17
C LEU A 20 -8.39 23.83 -6.55
N GLU A 21 -8.82 24.74 -7.43
CA GLU A 21 -9.13 24.43 -8.82
C GLU A 21 -7.91 23.86 -9.54
N VAL A 22 -6.75 24.53 -9.44
CA VAL A 22 -5.49 24.09 -10.06
C VAL A 22 -5.11 22.67 -9.62
N LEU A 23 -5.24 22.35 -8.33
CA LEU A 23 -4.87 21.04 -7.80
C LEU A 23 -5.88 19.95 -8.16
N TYR A 24 -7.17 20.22 -7.98
CA TYR A 24 -8.21 19.18 -8.08
C TYR A 24 -8.71 18.94 -9.50
N GLU A 25 -8.57 19.90 -10.42
CA GLU A 25 -8.91 19.71 -11.83
C GLU A 25 -8.24 18.46 -12.43
N PRO A 26 -6.89 18.33 -12.43
CA PRO A 26 -6.25 17.13 -12.97
C PRO A 26 -6.52 15.87 -12.15
N ILE A 27 -6.77 15.98 -10.83
CA ILE A 27 -7.13 14.84 -9.97
C ILE A 27 -8.47 14.25 -10.38
N VAL A 28 -9.49 15.11 -10.57
CA VAL A 28 -10.82 14.69 -10.95
C VAL A 28 -10.83 14.14 -12.37
N LEU A 29 -10.11 14.78 -13.29
CA LEU A 29 -9.97 14.31 -14.67
C LEU A 29 -9.39 12.89 -14.72
N GLU A 30 -8.26 12.64 -14.04
CA GLU A 30 -7.67 11.31 -14.05
C GLU A 30 -8.53 10.29 -13.29
N SER A 31 -9.17 10.69 -12.18
CA SER A 31 -10.13 9.83 -11.48
C SER A 31 -11.26 9.38 -12.40
N ALA A 32 -11.78 10.26 -13.23
CA ALA A 32 -12.79 9.90 -14.23
C ALA A 32 -12.21 8.92 -15.26
N LEU A 33 -11.04 9.22 -15.84
CA LEU A 33 -10.37 8.31 -16.78
C LEU A 33 -10.15 6.90 -16.20
N ILE A 34 -9.82 6.82 -14.90
CA ILE A 34 -9.66 5.57 -14.15
C ILE A 34 -10.98 4.80 -13.99
N GLU A 35 -12.09 5.50 -13.74
CA GLU A 35 -13.42 4.90 -13.58
C GLU A 35 -13.94 4.32 -14.91
N PHE A 36 -13.61 4.95 -16.04
CA PHE A 36 -14.13 4.57 -17.35
C PHE A 36 -13.22 3.65 -18.17
N GLY A 37 -11.91 3.64 -17.92
CA GLY A 37 -11.02 2.81 -18.73
C GLY A 37 -11.11 1.32 -18.36
N THR A 38 -11.01 0.50 -19.39
CA THR A 38 -11.59 -0.85 -19.41
C THR A 38 -10.66 -1.96 -18.94
N THR A 39 -9.37 -1.67 -18.79
CA THR A 39 -8.44 -2.67 -18.25
C THR A 39 -7.21 -1.96 -17.69
N SER A 40 -6.84 -2.31 -16.45
CA SER A 40 -5.55 -1.96 -15.86
C SER A 40 -4.44 -2.66 -16.66
N THR A 41 -3.91 -1.99 -17.68
CA THR A 41 -2.85 -2.52 -18.58
C THR A 41 -1.45 -2.03 -18.20
N TYR A 42 -1.30 -1.27 -17.10
CA TYR A 42 0.02 -0.90 -16.62
C TYR A 42 0.72 -2.16 -16.09
N THR A 43 1.65 -2.68 -16.88
CA THR A 43 2.65 -3.63 -16.41
C THR A 43 3.46 -2.91 -15.35
N HIS A 44 3.13 -3.14 -14.08
CA HIS A 44 4.02 -2.77 -13.01
C HIS A 44 5.38 -3.38 -13.33
N LYS A 45 6.42 -2.56 -13.53
CA LYS A 45 7.76 -3.00 -13.15
C LYS A 45 7.57 -3.55 -11.75
N SER A 46 7.71 -4.87 -11.60
CA SER A 46 7.63 -5.56 -10.33
C SER A 46 8.30 -4.64 -9.31
N GLN A 47 7.51 -3.98 -8.45
CA GLN A 47 8.09 -3.38 -7.27
C GLN A 47 8.83 -4.54 -6.66
N SER A 48 10.16 -4.40 -6.53
CA SER A 48 11.02 -5.48 -6.07
C SER A 48 10.28 -6.13 -4.90
N LEU A 49 9.92 -7.40 -5.10
CA LEU A 49 9.15 -8.24 -4.18
C LEU A 49 10.05 -8.52 -2.99
N GLU A 50 10.42 -7.48 -2.26
CA GLU A 50 11.48 -7.50 -1.27
C GLU A 50 10.95 -8.24 -0.05
N ARG A 51 11.35 -9.50 -0.01
CA ARG A 51 11.22 -10.34 1.16
C ARG A 51 12.24 -9.86 2.18
N TYR A 52 11.92 -10.04 3.45
CA TYR A 52 12.97 -9.94 4.46
C TYR A 52 13.99 -11.05 4.18
N GLU A 53 15.26 -10.66 4.12
CA GLU A 53 16.40 -11.54 3.94
C GLU A 53 17.34 -11.27 5.12
N ALA A 54 17.87 -12.31 5.76
CA ALA A 54 18.72 -12.14 6.94
C ALA A 54 20.01 -11.36 6.63
N GLU A 55 20.46 -11.39 5.38
CA GLU A 55 21.67 -10.71 4.88
C GLU A 55 21.36 -9.30 4.31
N MET A 56 20.12 -8.82 4.47
CA MET A 56 19.69 -7.51 3.98
C MET A 56 20.48 -6.38 4.66
N PRO A 57 20.92 -5.34 3.92
CA PRO A 57 21.59 -4.19 4.52
C PRO A 57 20.74 -3.55 5.62
N ASP A 58 21.38 -3.13 6.72
CA ASP A 58 20.71 -2.63 7.94
C ASP A 58 19.63 -1.58 7.67
N LEU A 59 19.92 -0.60 6.79
CA LEU A 59 18.94 0.43 6.43
C LEU A 59 17.68 -0.17 5.78
N LYS A 60 17.83 -1.17 4.93
CA LYS A 60 16.72 -1.83 4.25
C LYS A 60 15.94 -2.72 5.22
N ALA A 61 16.63 -3.42 6.12
CA ALA A 61 16.00 -4.18 7.20
C ALA A 61 15.21 -3.26 8.15
N PHE A 62 15.75 -2.09 8.47
CA PHE A 62 15.07 -1.05 9.24
C PHE A 62 13.82 -0.52 8.54
N GLN A 63 13.91 -0.19 7.24
CA GLN A 63 12.74 0.22 6.45
C GLN A 63 11.66 -0.86 6.45
N PHE A 64 12.04 -2.13 6.28
CA PHE A 64 11.12 -3.27 6.37
C PHE A 64 10.44 -3.34 7.74
N TYR A 65 11.21 -3.22 8.82
CA TYR A 65 10.71 -3.21 10.19
C TYR A 65 9.69 -2.07 10.42
N VAL A 66 10.00 -0.84 10.02
CA VAL A 66 9.11 0.32 10.20
C VAL A 66 7.81 0.13 9.41
N ASN A 67 7.92 -0.35 8.16
CA ASN A 67 6.75 -0.65 7.32
C ASN A 67 5.88 -1.76 7.91
N LYS A 68 6.49 -2.82 8.45
CA LYS A 68 5.73 -3.90 9.10
C LYS A 68 5.08 -3.43 10.40
N LEU A 69 5.76 -2.65 11.22
CA LEU A 69 5.16 -2.08 12.42
C LEU A 69 3.95 -1.18 12.08
N ALA A 70 4.08 -0.36 11.02
CA ALA A 70 2.95 0.42 10.50
C ALA A 70 1.80 -0.47 10.01
N GLN A 71 2.10 -1.59 9.34
CA GLN A 71 1.10 -2.57 8.93
C GLN A 71 0.35 -3.19 10.11
N VAL A 72 1.03 -3.48 11.23
CA VAL A 72 0.40 -4.02 12.44
C VAL A 72 -0.51 -3.00 13.12
N CYS A 73 -0.16 -1.71 13.03
CA CYS A 73 -0.96 -0.61 13.58
C CYS A 73 -2.25 -0.32 12.78
N ASP A 74 -2.30 -0.75 11.53
CA ASP A 74 -3.44 -0.59 10.63
C ASP A 74 -4.44 -1.75 10.79
N ASN A 75 -5.13 -1.74 11.92
CA ASN A 75 -5.94 -2.87 12.41
C ASN A 75 -7.40 -2.90 11.91
N GLU A 76 -7.77 -2.01 10.99
CA GLU A 76 -9.07 -2.01 10.31
C GLU A 76 -8.88 -2.26 8.81
N ARG A 77 -9.92 -2.78 8.15
CA ARG A 77 -9.95 -2.99 6.70
C ARG A 77 -10.95 -2.01 6.08
N GLY A 78 -10.68 -1.57 4.86
CA GLY A 78 -11.59 -0.69 4.11
C GLY A 78 -10.88 0.46 3.41
N GLY A 79 -9.60 0.69 3.71
CA GLY A 79 -8.84 1.81 3.14
C GLY A 79 -9.08 3.14 3.85
N ASP A 80 -10.07 3.21 4.74
CA ASP A 80 -10.31 4.37 5.58
C ASP A 80 -9.18 4.58 6.58
N THR A 81 -8.55 3.51 7.08
CA THR A 81 -7.37 3.60 7.94
C THR A 81 -6.11 3.16 7.19
N ILE A 82 -5.07 3.96 7.33
CA ILE A 82 -3.67 3.71 7.00
C ILE A 82 -2.89 4.19 8.23
N SER A 83 -1.82 3.49 8.56
CA SER A 83 -0.90 3.93 9.63
C SER A 83 0.47 4.21 9.04
N ALA A 84 1.16 5.19 9.60
CA ALA A 84 2.54 5.52 9.28
C ALA A 84 3.35 5.73 10.56
N LEU A 85 4.65 5.47 10.49
CA LEU A 85 5.59 5.55 11.61
C LEU A 85 6.94 6.13 11.21
N ALA A 86 7.53 6.87 12.13
CA ALA A 86 8.92 7.27 12.15
C ALA A 86 9.55 6.89 13.49
N ILE A 87 10.87 6.64 13.49
CA ILE A 87 11.61 6.30 14.71
C ILE A 87 12.72 7.32 14.90
N LEU A 88 12.60 8.09 15.97
CA LEU A 88 13.50 9.16 16.34
C LEU A 88 14.54 8.70 17.35
N GLN A 89 15.67 9.40 17.38
CA GLN A 89 16.65 9.29 18.43
C GLN A 89 16.09 9.90 19.72
N GLY A 90 16.03 9.11 20.79
CA GLY A 90 15.72 9.59 22.14
C GLY A 90 16.93 9.46 23.07
N SER A 91 16.84 10.10 24.23
CA SER A 91 17.90 10.11 25.25
C SER A 91 18.07 8.76 25.96
N ALA A 92 17.01 7.96 26.04
CA ALA A 92 16.99 6.65 26.69
C ALA A 92 16.76 5.48 25.71
N GLY A 93 16.80 5.75 24.40
CA GLY A 93 16.44 4.79 23.37
C GLY A 93 15.60 5.41 22.25
N PRO A 94 15.07 4.59 21.33
CA PRO A 94 14.27 5.08 20.20
C PRO A 94 12.91 5.64 20.65
N ASN A 95 12.52 6.78 20.07
CA ASN A 95 11.20 7.39 20.22
C ASN A 95 10.34 7.09 19.00
N TYR A 96 9.21 6.41 19.20
CA TYR A 96 8.30 6.04 18.11
C TYR A 96 7.23 7.12 17.91
N VAL A 97 7.19 7.69 16.72
CA VAL A 97 6.16 8.64 16.29
C VAL A 97 5.26 7.93 15.29
N PHE A 98 3.96 7.88 15.55
CA PHE A 98 3.01 7.23 14.66
C PHE A 98 1.83 8.15 14.34
N GLY A 99 1.21 7.94 13.18
CA GLY A 99 0.04 8.66 12.72
C GLY A 99 -0.91 7.75 11.95
N SER A 100 -2.16 8.18 11.85
CA SER A 100 -3.18 7.52 11.04
C SER A 100 -4.11 8.56 10.44
N ASN A 101 -4.58 8.31 9.22
CA ASN A 101 -5.44 9.22 8.46
C ASN A 101 -6.86 9.37 9.03
N SER A 102 -7.42 8.33 9.66
CA SER A 102 -8.84 8.34 10.09
C SER A 102 -9.10 7.83 11.52
N LYS A 103 -8.06 7.65 12.35
CA LYS A 103 -8.25 7.28 13.76
C LYS A 103 -8.53 8.51 14.62
N ASP A 104 -9.55 8.42 15.48
CA ASP A 104 -9.80 9.43 16.51
C ASP A 104 -8.74 9.38 17.62
N ALA A 105 -8.78 10.34 18.56
CA ALA A 105 -7.80 10.42 19.65
C ALA A 105 -7.78 9.15 20.53
N ARG A 106 -8.91 8.47 20.70
CA ARG A 106 -8.98 7.21 21.44
C ARG A 106 -8.34 6.09 20.65
N GLY A 107 -8.61 5.98 19.35
CA GLY A 107 -7.99 5.02 18.45
C GLY A 107 -6.47 5.19 18.39
N LEU A 108 -5.97 6.43 18.35
CA LEU A 108 -4.54 6.72 18.45
C LEU A 108 -3.97 6.28 19.81
N LYS A 109 -4.64 6.60 20.92
CA LYS A 109 -4.22 6.18 22.26
C LYS A 109 -4.15 4.65 22.40
N THR A 110 -5.19 3.93 21.96
CA THR A 110 -5.22 2.47 21.95
C THR A 110 -4.07 1.90 21.11
N THR A 111 -3.79 2.50 19.95
CA THR A 111 -2.67 2.08 19.08
C THR A 111 -1.32 2.33 19.76
N LYS A 112 -1.14 3.48 20.43
CA LYS A 112 0.06 3.78 21.23
C LYS A 112 0.29 2.73 22.31
N ASP A 113 -0.75 2.43 23.09
CA ASP A 113 -0.65 1.50 24.22
C ASP A 113 -0.34 0.08 23.72
N PHE A 114 -0.93 -0.33 22.59
CA PHE A 114 -0.57 -1.56 21.91
C PHE A 114 0.90 -1.60 21.46
N VAL A 115 1.38 -0.57 20.75
CA VAL A 115 2.78 -0.52 20.27
C VAL A 115 3.75 -0.57 21.45
N GLN A 116 3.48 0.20 22.52
CA GLN A 116 4.30 0.19 23.72
C GLN A 116 4.34 -1.21 24.35
N ALA A 117 3.19 -1.86 24.53
CA ALA A 117 3.13 -3.21 25.09
C ALA A 117 3.82 -4.26 24.20
N LEU A 118 3.73 -4.13 22.88
CA LEU A 118 4.41 -5.00 21.92
C LEU A 118 5.93 -4.85 22.03
N LEU A 119 6.43 -3.62 22.08
CA LEU A 119 7.86 -3.33 22.22
C LEU A 119 8.40 -3.77 23.59
N ASP A 120 7.62 -3.58 24.66
CA ASP A 120 7.98 -4.06 26.00
C ASP A 120 8.03 -5.59 26.07
N LEU A 121 7.06 -6.28 25.44
CA LEU A 121 7.06 -7.74 25.35
C LEU A 121 8.33 -8.25 24.64
N LEU A 122 8.71 -7.63 23.52
CA LEU A 122 9.89 -8.00 22.73
C LEU A 122 11.20 -7.66 23.45
N GLY A 123 11.31 -6.46 24.00
CA GLY A 123 12.57 -5.93 24.54
C GLY A 123 12.85 -6.35 25.98
N LYS A 124 11.82 -6.41 26.83
CA LYS A 124 11.98 -6.77 28.25
C LYS A 124 11.79 -8.25 28.49
N ASN A 125 11.02 -8.94 27.64
CA ASN A 125 10.64 -10.35 27.81
C ASN A 125 10.33 -10.69 29.28
N PRO A 126 9.31 -10.04 29.89
CA PRO A 126 9.10 -10.07 31.33
C PRO A 126 8.87 -11.48 31.90
N GLU A 127 8.37 -12.39 31.05
CA GLU A 127 8.10 -13.79 31.37
C GLU A 127 9.32 -14.71 31.14
N GLY A 128 10.45 -14.17 30.65
CA GLY A 128 11.66 -14.96 30.38
C GLY A 128 11.45 -16.05 29.33
N LEU A 129 10.53 -15.84 28.38
CA LEU A 129 10.13 -16.84 27.41
C LEU A 129 11.28 -17.20 26.47
N GLN A 130 11.39 -18.49 26.16
CA GLN A 130 12.24 -18.96 25.07
C GLN A 130 11.77 -18.36 23.74
N ILE A 131 12.70 -18.18 22.81
CA ILE A 131 12.48 -17.41 21.57
C ILE A 131 11.27 -17.89 20.75
N VAL A 132 11.00 -19.19 20.70
CA VAL A 132 9.82 -19.77 20.00
C VAL A 132 8.52 -19.42 20.74
N ALA A 133 8.51 -19.52 22.08
CA ALA A 133 7.36 -19.20 22.90
C ALA A 133 7.05 -17.69 22.86
N LEU A 134 8.10 -16.86 22.91
CA LEU A 134 7.99 -15.41 22.72
C LEU A 134 7.41 -15.08 21.34
N GLY A 135 7.90 -15.75 20.28
CA GLY A 135 7.37 -15.58 18.92
C GLY A 135 5.87 -15.89 18.82
N LYS A 136 5.42 -17.00 19.44
CA LYS A 136 3.99 -17.35 19.51
C LYS A 136 3.18 -16.31 20.30
N ARG A 137 3.72 -15.82 21.41
CA ARG A 137 3.08 -14.81 22.26
C ARG A 137 2.91 -13.49 21.52
N VAL A 138 3.95 -13.03 20.82
CA VAL A 138 3.95 -11.83 19.97
C VAL A 138 2.93 -11.97 18.84
N LEU A 139 2.94 -13.11 18.14
CA LEU A 139 1.98 -13.38 17.07
C LEU A 139 0.53 -13.30 17.60
N TRP A 140 0.23 -13.95 18.72
CA TRP A 140 -1.11 -13.90 19.31
C TRP A 140 -1.51 -12.48 19.72
N PHE A 141 -0.57 -11.70 20.26
CA PHE A 141 -0.80 -10.30 20.63
C PHE A 141 -1.16 -9.44 19.41
N MET A 142 -0.40 -9.61 18.31
CA MET A 142 -0.67 -8.93 17.04
C MET A 142 -2.02 -9.35 16.43
N LEU A 143 -2.34 -10.65 16.41
CA LEU A 143 -3.61 -11.15 15.87
C LEU A 143 -4.81 -10.64 16.66
N SER A 144 -4.69 -10.58 17.99
CA SER A 144 -5.75 -10.09 18.88
C SER A 144 -6.06 -8.61 18.60
N PHE A 145 -5.04 -7.78 18.44
CA PHE A 145 -5.21 -6.37 18.08
C PHE A 145 -5.82 -6.17 16.69
N ASN A 146 -5.53 -7.08 15.75
CA ASN A 146 -5.97 -7.04 14.35
C ASN A 146 -7.25 -7.84 14.07
N ILE A 147 -7.98 -8.29 15.09
CA ILE A 147 -9.12 -9.19 14.92
C ILE A 147 -10.22 -8.60 14.01
N ALA A 148 -10.45 -7.29 14.07
CA ALA A 148 -11.43 -6.60 13.20
C ALA A 148 -11.07 -6.76 11.72
N ARG A 149 -9.81 -6.43 11.36
CA ARG A 149 -9.28 -6.65 10.01
C ARG A 149 -9.27 -8.12 9.58
N LEU A 150 -8.96 -9.05 10.49
CA LEU A 150 -8.96 -10.48 10.19
C LEU A 150 -10.36 -11.02 9.91
N LYS A 151 -11.39 -10.56 10.63
CA LYS A 151 -12.78 -10.94 10.39
C LYS A 151 -13.22 -10.60 8.96
N GLU A 152 -12.86 -9.42 8.48
CA GLU A 152 -13.12 -9.02 7.11
C GLU A 152 -12.42 -9.91 6.08
N TYR A 153 -11.16 -10.30 6.34
CA TYR A 153 -10.45 -11.24 5.46
C TYR A 153 -11.12 -12.61 5.42
N LEU A 154 -11.54 -13.12 6.57
CA LEU A 154 -12.28 -14.39 6.66
C LEU A 154 -13.64 -14.33 5.96
N HIS A 155 -14.32 -13.18 6.04
CA HIS A 155 -15.58 -12.96 5.35
C HIS A 155 -15.40 -13.03 3.83
N PHE A 156 -14.48 -12.27 3.24
CA PHE A 156 -14.27 -12.32 1.79
C PHE A 156 -13.67 -13.64 1.31
N LEU A 157 -12.87 -14.32 2.15
CA LEU A 157 -12.42 -15.68 1.81
C LEU A 157 -13.62 -16.63 1.71
N ARG A 158 -14.57 -16.54 2.65
CA ARG A 158 -15.80 -17.32 2.61
C ARG A 158 -16.61 -17.02 1.35
N GLU A 159 -16.78 -15.74 1.00
CA GLU A 159 -17.49 -15.34 -0.23
C GLU A 159 -16.79 -15.89 -1.48
N ALA A 160 -15.48 -15.72 -1.60
CA ALA A 160 -14.71 -16.24 -2.74
C ALA A 160 -14.78 -17.77 -2.85
N VAL A 161 -14.75 -18.48 -1.71
CA VAL A 161 -14.94 -19.95 -1.70
C VAL A 161 -16.35 -20.33 -2.14
N GLN A 162 -17.37 -19.60 -1.70
CA GLN A 162 -18.76 -19.83 -2.13
C GLN A 162 -18.92 -19.58 -3.63
N GLU A 163 -18.41 -18.47 -4.16
CA GLU A 163 -18.41 -18.18 -5.60
C GLU A 163 -17.70 -19.27 -6.40
N CYS A 164 -16.56 -19.75 -5.90
CA CYS A 164 -15.83 -20.86 -6.51
C CYS A 164 -16.66 -22.15 -6.52
N LEU A 165 -17.30 -22.51 -5.40
CA LEU A 165 -18.17 -23.67 -5.31
C LEU A 165 -19.36 -23.58 -6.25
N GLU A 166 -20.03 -22.43 -6.32
CA GLU A 166 -21.13 -22.20 -7.27
C GLU A 166 -20.64 -22.23 -8.72
N SER A 167 -19.47 -21.69 -9.01
CA SER A 167 -18.85 -21.83 -10.33
C SER A 167 -18.58 -23.29 -10.66
N CYS A 168 -17.99 -24.07 -9.76
CA CYS A 168 -17.75 -25.50 -9.99
C CYS A 168 -19.05 -26.31 -10.20
N LYS A 169 -20.18 -25.87 -9.62
CA LYS A 169 -21.50 -26.46 -9.89
C LYS A 169 -22.00 -26.10 -11.28
N ARG A 170 -21.94 -24.82 -11.67
CA ARG A 170 -22.28 -24.37 -13.04
C ARG A 170 -21.43 -25.07 -14.11
N TRP A 171 -20.14 -25.29 -13.84
CA TRP A 171 -19.23 -26.01 -14.74
C TRP A 171 -19.53 -27.51 -14.87
N LYS A 172 -20.37 -28.07 -13.99
CA LYS A 172 -20.89 -29.45 -14.13
C LYS A 172 -22.21 -29.50 -14.90
N GLU A 173 -22.86 -28.36 -15.13
CA GLU A 173 -24.20 -28.27 -15.72
C GLU A 173 -24.21 -27.64 -17.12
N ASP A 174 -23.23 -26.79 -17.47
CA ASP A 174 -23.19 -26.10 -18.77
C ASP A 174 -21.87 -26.36 -19.53
N GLU A 175 -21.90 -27.35 -20.44
CA GLU A 175 -21.03 -27.37 -21.62
C GLU A 175 -21.84 -26.73 -22.77
N ILE A 176 -21.38 -25.56 -23.24
CA ILE A 176 -21.91 -24.69 -24.31
C ILE A 176 -22.82 -23.53 -23.86
N ALA A 177 -22.23 -22.33 -23.77
CA ALA A 177 -22.66 -21.12 -24.48
C ALA A 177 -21.66 -19.97 -24.27
N GLU A 178 -21.02 -19.52 -25.35
CA GLU A 178 -20.38 -18.19 -25.38
C GLU A 178 -21.45 -17.13 -25.61
N ASP A 179 -21.36 -16.00 -24.92
CA ASP A 179 -21.83 -14.74 -25.52
C ASP A 179 -21.05 -13.50 -25.05
N LYS A 180 -20.84 -12.63 -26.02
CA LYS A 180 -20.15 -11.36 -26.03
C LYS A 180 -21.12 -10.27 -25.57
N SER A 181 -20.80 -9.55 -24.49
CA SER A 181 -21.60 -8.38 -24.11
C SER A 181 -20.82 -7.27 -23.38
N GLN A 182 -19.48 -7.24 -23.51
CA GLN A 182 -18.70 -6.18 -22.85
C GLN A 182 -18.52 -4.92 -23.70
N ASP A 183 -18.52 -4.98 -25.05
CA ASP A 183 -18.22 -3.80 -25.88
C ASP A 183 -19.33 -2.74 -25.92
N SER A 184 -20.61 -3.12 -25.78
CA SER A 184 -21.74 -2.20 -25.87
C SER A 184 -21.84 -1.24 -24.67
N GLN A 185 -21.50 -1.72 -23.47
CA GLN A 185 -21.47 -0.88 -22.26
C GLN A 185 -20.33 0.15 -22.28
N LEU A 186 -19.25 -0.16 -22.99
CA LEU A 186 -18.06 0.69 -23.09
C LEU A 186 -18.24 1.83 -24.10
N LEU A 187 -18.95 1.54 -25.20
CA LEU A 187 -19.37 2.56 -26.17
C LEU A 187 -20.36 3.55 -25.54
N GLN A 188 -21.35 3.06 -24.78
CA GLN A 188 -22.29 3.92 -24.08
C GLN A 188 -21.59 4.83 -23.04
N ALA A 189 -20.65 4.29 -22.26
CA ALA A 189 -19.91 5.07 -21.28
C ALA A 189 -18.96 6.11 -21.93
N ALA A 190 -18.42 5.82 -23.11
CA ALA A 190 -17.61 6.76 -23.89
C ALA A 190 -18.46 7.90 -24.50
N ASP A 191 -19.67 7.59 -24.94
CA ASP A 191 -20.64 8.58 -25.43
C ASP A 191 -21.14 9.47 -24.27
N ASP A 192 -21.42 8.90 -23.11
CA ASP A 192 -21.82 9.64 -21.90
C ASP A 192 -20.73 10.63 -21.43
N LEU A 193 -19.45 10.28 -21.59
CA LEU A 193 -18.29 11.15 -21.33
C LEU A 193 -18.08 12.23 -22.39
N THR A 194 -18.43 11.93 -23.65
CA THR A 194 -18.40 12.93 -24.72
C THR A 194 -19.53 13.96 -24.51
N GLN A 195 -20.63 13.53 -23.90
CA GLN A 195 -21.79 14.34 -23.56
C GLN A 195 -21.62 15.14 -22.26
N MET A 196 -20.90 14.60 -21.27
CA MET A 196 -20.51 15.30 -20.04
C MET A 196 -19.12 15.91 -20.23
N GLY A 197 -19.03 17.21 -20.49
CA GLY A 197 -17.74 17.90 -20.55
C GLY A 197 -16.90 17.69 -19.28
N VAL A 198 -15.57 17.73 -19.41
CA VAL A 198 -14.65 17.63 -18.26
C VAL A 198 -15.03 18.61 -17.15
N ASP A 199 -15.48 19.81 -17.53
CA ASP A 199 -15.96 20.83 -16.60
C ASP A 199 -17.22 20.40 -15.83
N ASP A 200 -18.12 19.61 -16.43
CA ASP A 200 -19.31 19.08 -15.76
C ASP A 200 -18.98 17.97 -14.77
N ILE A 201 -17.99 17.13 -15.09
CA ILE A 201 -17.47 16.11 -14.17
C ILE A 201 -16.79 16.79 -12.96
N VAL A 202 -16.01 17.84 -13.22
CA VAL A 202 -15.41 18.68 -12.17
C VAL A 202 -16.50 19.35 -11.33
N ARG A 203 -17.51 19.98 -11.94
CA ARG A 203 -18.64 20.59 -11.23
C ARG A 203 -19.46 19.58 -10.42
N ALA A 204 -19.71 18.39 -10.94
CA ALA A 204 -20.43 17.32 -10.25
C ALA A 204 -19.62 16.78 -9.07
N SER A 205 -18.31 16.62 -9.25
CA SER A 205 -17.36 16.29 -8.19
C SER A 205 -17.42 17.27 -7.03
N GLN A 206 -17.34 18.57 -7.36
CA GLN A 206 -17.37 19.69 -6.44
C GLN A 206 -18.68 19.79 -5.65
N ARG A 207 -19.78 19.19 -6.15
CA ARG A 207 -21.11 19.21 -5.51
C ARG A 207 -21.43 17.93 -4.72
N SER A 208 -20.54 16.95 -4.73
CA SER A 208 -20.77 15.69 -4.03
C SER A 208 -20.80 15.89 -2.52
N LYS A 209 -21.93 15.53 -1.89
CA LYS A 209 -22.09 15.54 -0.42
C LYS A 209 -21.17 14.54 0.30
N ASN A 210 -20.61 13.58 -0.44
CA ASN A 210 -19.75 12.52 0.10
C ASN A 210 -18.26 12.82 -0.06
N PHE A 211 -17.89 13.94 -0.69
CA PHE A 211 -16.49 14.32 -0.84
C PHE A 211 -15.91 14.82 0.49
N ARG A 212 -14.93 14.09 1.03
CA ARG A 212 -14.25 14.42 2.28
C ARG A 212 -12.75 14.43 2.07
N PRO A 213 -12.12 15.61 1.91
CA PRO A 213 -10.67 15.75 1.83
C PRO A 213 -9.98 15.06 3.01
N LEU A 214 -8.94 14.28 2.73
CA LEU A 214 -8.28 13.40 3.68
C LEU A 214 -6.75 13.51 3.55
N LEU A 215 -6.07 13.65 4.69
CA LEU A 215 -4.62 13.52 4.75
C LEU A 215 -4.26 12.04 4.85
N HIS A 216 -3.38 11.57 3.97
CA HIS A 216 -2.84 10.21 4.07
C HIS A 216 -1.80 10.11 5.18
N ALA A 217 -1.64 8.94 5.78
CA ALA A 217 -0.99 8.77 7.08
C ALA A 217 0.47 9.23 7.16
N GLU A 218 1.23 9.20 6.06
CA GLU A 218 2.62 9.68 6.01
C GLU A 218 2.71 11.19 6.27
N VAL A 219 1.71 11.94 5.79
CA VAL A 219 1.66 13.40 5.85
C VAL A 219 1.54 13.94 7.27
N PRO A 220 0.59 13.52 8.14
CA PRO A 220 0.50 14.04 9.50
C PRO A 220 1.69 13.64 10.37
N VAL A 221 2.36 12.51 10.08
CA VAL A 221 3.64 12.17 10.73
C VAL A 221 4.70 13.21 10.35
N TYR A 222 4.87 13.50 9.06
CA TYR A 222 5.82 14.52 8.62
C TYR A 222 5.47 15.91 9.17
N GLU A 223 4.21 16.33 9.16
CA GLU A 223 3.78 17.62 9.74
C GLU A 223 4.15 17.72 11.22
N HIS A 224 3.96 16.64 12.00
CA HIS A 224 4.37 16.60 13.39
C HIS A 224 5.88 16.77 13.54
N LEU A 225 6.68 16.05 12.75
CA LEU A 225 8.14 16.14 12.80
C LEU A 225 8.63 17.53 12.39
N SER A 226 8.05 18.11 11.34
CA SER A 226 8.37 19.45 10.86
C SER A 226 8.07 20.52 11.91
N LYS A 227 6.87 20.48 12.52
CA LYS A 227 6.47 21.41 13.60
C LYS A 227 7.42 21.35 14.81
N ASN A 228 7.99 20.18 15.09
CA ASN A 228 8.94 19.98 16.19
C ASN A 228 10.41 20.14 15.78
N ARG A 229 10.71 20.51 14.52
CA ARG A 229 12.08 20.63 13.97
C ARG A 229 12.88 19.31 14.06
N GLN A 230 12.21 18.19 13.78
CA GLN A 230 12.74 16.83 13.88
C GLN A 230 12.86 16.13 12.51
N THR A 231 13.04 16.88 11.43
CA THR A 231 13.14 16.32 10.06
C THR A 231 14.57 16.03 9.63
N ALA A 232 15.58 16.60 10.30
CA ALA A 232 16.99 16.36 10.06
C ALA A 232 17.37 14.90 10.38
N ALA A 233 18.33 14.35 9.63
CA ALA A 233 18.73 12.95 9.79
C ALA A 233 19.20 12.64 11.23
N GLU A 234 19.87 13.59 11.88
CA GLU A 234 20.35 13.49 13.27
C GLU A 234 19.23 13.26 14.29
N CYS A 235 18.00 13.67 13.98
CA CYS A 235 16.85 13.44 14.83
C CYS A 235 16.33 12.01 14.73
N TYR A 236 16.68 11.25 13.69
CA TYR A 236 16.23 9.88 13.48
C TYR A 236 17.17 8.87 14.14
N TRP A 237 16.59 7.76 14.55
CA TRP A 237 17.37 6.64 15.06
C TRP A 237 18.38 6.18 13.99
N ASN A 238 19.66 6.04 14.38
CA ASN A 238 20.76 5.70 13.46
C ASN A 238 20.93 6.63 12.24
N ARG A 239 20.39 7.85 12.30
CA ARG A 239 20.32 8.77 11.15
C ARG A 239 19.55 8.22 9.95
N TRP A 240 18.66 7.25 10.18
CA TRP A 240 17.82 6.67 9.14
C TRP A 240 16.49 7.44 9.06
N ASN A 241 16.53 8.60 8.41
CA ASN A 241 15.39 9.46 8.15
C ASN A 241 14.37 8.79 7.22
N TYR A 242 13.45 8.02 7.80
CA TYR A 242 12.46 7.26 7.07
C TYR A 242 11.09 7.31 7.75
N ILE A 243 10.03 7.50 6.96
CA ILE A 243 8.64 7.29 7.36
C ILE A 243 8.15 6.03 6.63
N GLY A 244 7.86 4.99 7.40
CA GLY A 244 7.23 3.77 6.89
C GLY A 244 5.73 3.81 7.01
N SER A 245 5.01 3.14 6.11
CA SER A 245 3.54 3.10 6.10
C SER A 245 2.99 1.70 5.81
N SER A 246 1.77 1.45 6.30
CA SER A 246 1.10 0.14 6.22
C SER A 246 0.90 -0.33 4.77
N LYS A 247 0.84 0.63 3.83
CA LYS A 247 0.78 0.42 2.38
C LYS A 247 1.84 1.28 1.69
N PRO A 248 2.26 0.94 0.46
CA PRO A 248 3.03 1.85 -0.40
C PRO A 248 2.37 3.23 -0.47
N THR A 249 3.15 4.29 -0.70
CA THR A 249 2.56 5.63 -0.78
C THR A 249 1.63 5.73 -2.01
N CYS A 250 0.60 6.57 -1.92
CA CYS A 250 -0.16 6.94 -3.12
C CYS A 250 0.64 7.88 -4.03
N ARG A 251 0.14 8.11 -5.25
CA ARG A 251 0.83 8.97 -6.22
C ARG A 251 0.99 10.41 -5.74
N LEU A 252 -0.06 10.98 -5.14
CA LEU A 252 -0.04 12.36 -4.63
C LEU A 252 0.87 12.50 -3.42
N CYS A 253 0.93 11.50 -2.53
CA CYS A 253 1.92 11.47 -1.45
C CYS A 253 3.34 11.44 -1.99
N ARG A 254 3.60 10.61 -3.01
CA ARG A 254 4.91 10.58 -3.68
C ARG A 254 5.28 11.97 -4.22
N TYR A 255 4.40 12.62 -4.99
CA TYR A 255 4.67 13.95 -5.52
C TYR A 255 4.91 14.97 -4.42
N TYR A 256 4.10 14.94 -3.37
CA TYR A 256 4.27 15.81 -2.21
C TYR A 256 5.66 15.66 -1.60
N PHE A 257 6.08 14.44 -1.22
CA PHE A 257 7.39 14.18 -0.64
C PHE A 257 8.55 14.44 -1.62
N GLU A 258 8.36 14.26 -2.92
CA GLU A 258 9.35 14.61 -3.94
C GLU A 258 9.55 16.13 -4.07
N ALA A 259 8.47 16.91 -3.95
CA ALA A 259 8.49 18.38 -4.05
C ALA A 259 9.12 19.06 -2.82
N LEU A 260 9.12 18.40 -1.65
CA LEU A 260 9.81 18.91 -0.46
C LEU A 260 11.30 19.14 -0.73
N LYS A 261 11.82 20.29 -0.30
CA LYS A 261 13.25 20.63 -0.32
C LYS A 261 13.83 20.57 1.11
N GLY A 262 15.16 20.54 1.20
CA GLY A 262 15.88 20.45 2.47
C GLY A 262 15.87 19.06 3.08
N ASP A 263 16.06 18.99 4.40
CA ASP A 263 16.09 17.74 5.15
C ASP A 263 14.69 17.12 5.23
N LYS A 264 14.47 16.10 4.39
CA LYS A 264 13.21 15.35 4.31
C LYS A 264 13.45 13.87 4.55
N PRO A 265 12.47 13.15 5.12
CA PRO A 265 12.56 11.71 5.24
C PRO A 265 12.36 11.01 3.89
N GLY A 266 12.99 9.86 3.74
CA GLY A 266 12.56 8.87 2.76
C GLY A 266 11.18 8.33 3.12
N VAL A 267 10.41 7.94 2.11
CA VAL A 267 9.11 7.29 2.27
C VAL A 267 9.09 5.99 1.48
N ARG A 268 8.13 5.11 1.79
CA ARG A 268 7.93 3.87 1.02
C ARG A 268 7.67 4.17 -0.45
N SER A 269 8.20 3.33 -1.34
CA SER A 269 7.95 3.43 -2.78
C SER A 269 6.45 3.44 -3.09
N SER A 270 6.03 4.16 -4.13
CA SER A 270 4.62 4.39 -4.44
C SER A 270 3.96 3.25 -5.21
N HIS A 271 2.74 2.85 -4.84
CA HIS A 271 1.90 1.96 -5.66
C HIS A 271 1.23 2.70 -6.84
N ASN A 272 1.35 4.04 -6.89
CA ASN A 272 0.89 4.93 -7.97
C ASN A 272 -0.63 5.07 -8.17
N ASN A 273 -1.47 4.60 -7.25
CA ASN A 273 -2.91 4.91 -7.32
C ASN A 273 -3.13 6.37 -6.94
N LEU A 274 -4.10 6.96 -7.62
CA LEU A 274 -4.61 8.28 -7.37
C LEU A 274 -5.84 8.19 -6.47
N TYR A 275 -5.92 9.05 -5.46
CA TYR A 275 -7.06 9.13 -4.56
C TYR A 275 -7.67 10.53 -4.69
N ARG A 276 -8.91 10.57 -5.17
CA ARG A 276 -9.64 11.82 -5.44
C ARG A 276 -9.81 12.69 -4.20
N ASN A 277 -9.95 12.06 -3.04
CA ASN A 277 -10.15 12.72 -1.76
C ASN A 277 -8.84 13.11 -1.05
N TRP A 278 -7.67 12.91 -1.67
CA TRP A 278 -6.41 13.35 -1.08
C TRP A 278 -6.41 14.87 -0.85
N ARG A 279 -5.81 15.33 0.24
CA ARG A 279 -5.68 16.74 0.61
C ARG A 279 -4.23 17.12 0.86
N LEU A 280 -3.87 18.36 0.53
CA LEU A 280 -2.57 18.96 0.88
C LEU A 280 -2.50 19.31 2.39
N PRO A 281 -1.36 19.08 3.07
CA PRO A 281 -1.16 19.46 4.48
C PRO A 281 -1.23 20.97 4.77
N GLU A 282 -1.46 21.31 6.03
CA GLU A 282 -1.44 22.66 6.58
C GLU A 282 0.01 23.09 6.87
N CYS A 283 0.67 23.71 5.89
CA CYS A 283 2.01 24.27 6.10
C CYS A 283 1.93 25.66 6.73
N GLN A 284 2.48 25.79 7.93
CA GLN A 284 2.47 27.04 8.71
C GLN A 284 3.65 27.95 8.39
N ASP A 285 4.78 27.41 7.91
CA ASP A 285 5.99 28.18 7.63
C ASP A 285 6.56 27.86 6.24
N ASN A 286 6.86 28.91 5.45
CA ASN A 286 7.52 28.78 4.13
C ASN A 286 8.97 28.27 4.25
N GLU A 287 9.61 28.40 5.42
CA GLU A 287 10.98 27.93 5.63
C GLU A 287 11.06 26.39 5.72
N SER A 288 10.02 25.73 6.24
CA SER A 288 10.03 24.28 6.53
C SER A 288 9.97 23.38 5.29
N LEU A 289 9.46 23.90 4.17
CA LEU A 289 9.29 23.15 2.92
C LEU A 289 10.40 23.45 1.89
N GLY A 290 11.09 24.59 2.02
CA GLY A 290 11.98 25.16 1.00
C GLY A 290 11.31 25.49 -0.36
N VAL A 291 10.00 25.27 -0.46
CA VAL A 291 9.11 25.65 -1.57
C VAL A 291 8.05 26.55 -0.97
N ALA A 292 7.75 27.66 -1.64
CA ALA A 292 6.64 28.50 -1.22
C ALA A 292 5.37 27.65 -1.27
N ARG A 293 4.62 27.58 -0.16
CA ARG A 293 3.39 26.78 -0.05
C ARG A 293 2.42 27.04 -1.22
N ASP A 294 2.45 28.25 -1.77
CA ASP A 294 1.63 28.67 -2.90
C ASP A 294 2.00 28.01 -4.24
N GLU A 295 3.23 27.52 -4.38
CA GLU A 295 3.74 26.86 -5.60
C GLU A 295 3.44 25.36 -5.62
N LEU A 296 3.31 24.72 -4.45
CA LEU A 296 3.07 23.27 -4.33
C LEU A 296 1.83 22.80 -5.10
N PRO A 297 0.63 23.42 -4.99
CA PRO A 297 -0.53 23.02 -5.78
C PRO A 297 -0.24 22.95 -7.28
N SER A 298 0.46 23.96 -7.81
CA SER A 298 0.82 24.07 -9.22
C SER A 298 1.85 23.03 -9.63
N GLU A 299 2.87 22.76 -8.80
CA GLU A 299 3.88 21.73 -9.08
C GLU A 299 3.28 20.32 -9.11
N LEU A 300 2.44 19.98 -8.12
CA LEU A 300 1.73 18.71 -8.06
C LEU A 300 0.79 18.56 -9.27
N ALA A 301 0.03 19.62 -9.58
CA ALA A 301 -0.87 19.64 -10.74
C ALA A 301 -0.11 19.48 -12.06
N GLN A 302 1.05 20.10 -12.22
CA GLN A 302 1.87 19.98 -13.42
C GLN A 302 2.32 18.54 -13.63
N ARG A 303 2.85 17.88 -12.59
CA ARG A 303 3.25 16.47 -12.66
C ARG A 303 2.07 15.57 -13.01
N LEU A 304 0.92 15.81 -12.39
CA LEU A 304 -0.29 15.03 -12.67
C LEU A 304 -0.82 15.26 -14.09
N ARG A 305 -0.80 16.49 -14.59
CA ARG A 305 -1.16 16.80 -15.99
C ARG A 305 -0.24 16.08 -16.97
N SER A 306 1.06 16.02 -16.70
CA SER A 306 2.00 15.24 -17.51
C SER A 306 1.64 13.76 -17.53
N ASP A 307 1.34 13.18 -16.35
CA ASP A 307 0.88 11.79 -16.22
C ASP A 307 -0.43 11.53 -17.00
N VAL A 308 -1.42 12.44 -16.91
CA VAL A 308 -2.69 12.33 -17.65
C VAL A 308 -2.45 12.34 -19.15
N VAL A 309 -1.61 13.26 -19.65
CA VAL A 309 -1.25 13.32 -21.06
C VAL A 309 -0.57 12.03 -21.50
N GLU A 310 0.30 11.46 -20.68
CA GLU A 310 0.96 10.19 -20.94
C GLU A 310 -0.05 9.03 -20.97
N THR A 311 -0.95 8.94 -19.98
CA THR A 311 -2.03 7.95 -19.94
C THR A 311 -2.94 8.04 -21.17
N LEU A 312 -3.26 9.24 -21.64
CA LEU A 312 -4.06 9.44 -22.86
C LEU A 312 -3.30 9.00 -24.13
N LYS A 313 -2.01 9.31 -24.21
CA LYS A 313 -1.14 8.89 -25.33
C LYS A 313 -0.96 7.38 -25.37
N GLU A 314 -0.70 6.77 -24.22
CA GLU A 314 -0.45 5.33 -24.08
C GLU A 314 -1.75 4.51 -24.10
N LYS A 315 -2.89 5.14 -23.81
CA LYS A 315 -4.18 4.48 -23.53
C LYS A 315 -4.06 3.42 -22.42
N ARG A 316 -3.21 3.70 -21.42
CA ARG A 316 -2.95 2.80 -20.27
C ARG A 316 -3.23 3.51 -18.97
N ILE A 317 -4.19 2.98 -18.20
CA ILE A 317 -4.51 3.50 -16.88
C ILE A 317 -3.43 3.10 -15.88
N ARG A 318 -2.93 4.09 -15.14
CA ARG A 318 -1.96 3.92 -14.04
C ARG A 318 -2.67 3.61 -12.73
N ARG A 319 -3.30 2.44 -12.65
CA ARG A 319 -4.00 1.95 -11.45
C ARG A 319 -3.55 0.53 -11.10
N LYS A 320 -3.25 0.31 -9.83
CA LYS A 320 -3.11 -1.01 -9.21
C LYS A 320 -4.45 -1.42 -8.60
N ALA A 321 -5.00 -2.57 -9.02
CA ALA A 321 -6.28 -3.06 -8.51
C ALA A 321 -6.28 -3.28 -6.98
N ARG A 322 -5.15 -3.73 -6.42
CA ARG A 322 -4.94 -3.88 -4.96
C ARG A 322 -3.74 -3.03 -4.54
N ASP A 323 -3.97 -2.03 -3.71
CA ASP A 323 -2.97 -1.04 -3.29
C ASP A 323 -1.94 -1.56 -2.26
N SER A 324 -2.12 -2.78 -1.75
CA SER A 324 -1.30 -3.38 -0.71
C SER A 324 -0.21 -4.27 -1.30
N ASP A 325 0.99 -4.27 -0.71
CA ASP A 325 1.97 -5.34 -0.93
C ASP A 325 1.85 -6.36 0.21
N THR A 326 0.90 -7.28 0.08
CA THR A 326 0.75 -8.39 1.03
C THR A 326 1.76 -9.47 0.68
N TYR A 327 3.02 -9.28 1.08
CA TYR A 327 3.96 -10.39 1.16
C TYR A 327 3.87 -11.05 2.54
N SER A 328 3.49 -12.33 2.54
CA SER A 328 3.47 -13.22 3.70
C SER A 328 4.71 -14.11 3.63
N SER A 329 5.63 -13.92 4.56
CA SER A 329 6.62 -14.95 4.91
C SER A 329 6.25 -15.46 6.30
N PHE A 330 6.14 -16.78 6.43
CA PHE A 330 5.96 -17.37 7.73
C PHE A 330 7.33 -17.43 8.42
N PRO A 331 7.48 -16.89 9.64
CA PRO A 331 8.76 -16.88 10.35
C PRO A 331 9.31 -18.31 10.48
N GLU A 332 10.56 -18.53 10.09
CA GLU A 332 11.21 -19.86 10.13
C GLU A 332 11.10 -20.48 11.52
N ILE A 333 11.32 -19.65 12.54
CA ILE A 333 11.27 -20.01 13.95
C ILE A 333 9.91 -20.52 14.43
N LEU A 334 8.83 -20.26 13.67
CA LEU A 334 7.49 -20.75 13.97
C LEU A 334 7.11 -21.96 13.11
N ARG A 335 7.90 -22.32 12.08
CA ARG A 335 7.60 -23.48 11.25
C ARG A 335 7.69 -24.73 12.11
N VAL A 336 6.61 -25.50 12.08
CA VAL A 336 6.61 -26.85 12.64
C VAL A 336 7.38 -27.69 11.63
N HIS A 337 8.54 -28.22 12.02
CA HIS A 337 9.17 -29.30 11.26
C HIS A 337 8.30 -30.55 11.49
N ASP A 338 7.45 -30.84 10.51
CA ASP A 338 6.64 -32.05 10.51
C ASP A 338 7.49 -33.19 9.94
N ASP A 339 8.06 -34.02 10.83
CA ASP A 339 8.79 -35.24 10.47
C ASP A 339 7.85 -36.38 10.03
N SER A 340 6.61 -36.09 9.64
CA SER A 340 5.65 -37.08 9.16
C SER A 340 5.17 -36.79 7.73
N SER A 341 6.05 -37.04 6.75
CA SER A 341 5.64 -37.11 5.34
C SER A 341 4.78 -38.36 5.11
N VAL A 342 3.45 -38.21 5.14
CA VAL A 342 2.55 -39.15 4.45
C VAL A 342 2.31 -38.59 3.05
N ALA A 343 3.00 -39.19 2.07
CA ALA A 343 2.80 -38.87 0.67
C ALA A 343 1.39 -39.29 0.25
N LEU A 344 0.53 -38.31 -0.05
CA LEU A 344 -0.70 -38.54 -0.79
C LEU A 344 -0.37 -38.38 -2.28
N GLU A 345 -0.14 -39.50 -2.95
CA GLU A 345 -0.04 -39.57 -4.41
C GLU A 345 -1.40 -39.19 -5.03
N TYR A 346 -1.41 -38.11 -5.82
CA TYR A 346 -2.50 -37.81 -6.74
C TYR A 346 -2.24 -38.52 -8.07
N PRO A 347 -3.23 -39.21 -8.67
CA PRO A 347 -3.04 -39.90 -9.93
C PRO A 347 -2.90 -38.91 -11.09
N ASP A 348 -1.84 -39.13 -11.88
CA ASP A 348 -1.38 -38.30 -12.97
C ASP A 348 -2.37 -38.26 -14.15
N ARG A 349 -2.73 -37.05 -14.60
CA ARG A 349 -3.57 -36.84 -15.79
C ARG A 349 -2.69 -37.01 -17.03
N LYS A 350 -2.85 -38.12 -17.74
CA LYS A 350 -2.28 -38.34 -19.08
C LYS A 350 -2.64 -37.18 -20.01
N SER A 351 -1.64 -36.46 -20.49
CA SER A 351 -1.77 -35.58 -21.65
C SER A 351 -1.15 -36.27 -22.86
N THR A 352 -1.99 -36.52 -23.87
CA THR A 352 -1.66 -37.14 -25.15
C THR A 352 -1.29 -36.08 -26.20
N ALA A 353 -0.19 -36.33 -26.93
CA ALA A 353 0.17 -35.93 -28.33
C ALA A 353 1.69 -35.64 -28.38
N SER A 354 2.58 -36.54 -28.86
CA SER A 354 2.97 -36.83 -30.27
C SER A 354 3.23 -35.57 -31.10
N THR A 355 4.31 -35.33 -31.84
CA THR A 355 5.51 -36.03 -32.39
C THR A 355 6.33 -34.87 -33.02
N ASP A 356 7.65 -34.83 -33.29
CA ASP A 356 8.58 -35.79 -33.85
C ASP A 356 10.04 -35.26 -33.74
N SER A 357 11.00 -36.18 -33.53
CA SER A 357 12.33 -36.37 -34.18
C SER A 357 13.30 -35.16 -34.35
N GLN A 358 14.64 -35.17 -34.18
CA GLN A 358 15.78 -36.11 -34.09
C GLN A 358 16.93 -35.28 -33.41
N GLY A 359 18.04 -35.77 -32.88
CA GLY A 359 18.70 -37.07 -32.79
C GLY A 359 20.00 -36.92 -31.97
N GLU A 360 20.46 -38.05 -31.43
CA GLU A 360 21.87 -38.48 -31.19
C GLU A 360 22.88 -37.54 -30.46
N SER A 361 23.74 -37.96 -29.51
CA SER A 361 24.03 -39.24 -28.85
C SER A 361 25.13 -39.01 -27.75
N VAL A 362 25.30 -39.95 -26.79
CA VAL A 362 26.61 -40.46 -26.24
C VAL A 362 27.32 -39.53 -25.21
N VAL A 363 27.66 -39.85 -23.93
CA VAL A 363 28.07 -41.08 -23.18
C VAL A 363 27.89 -40.93 -21.65
N GLN A 364 27.60 -42.07 -20.99
CA GLN A 364 27.91 -42.60 -19.63
C GLN A 364 28.94 -41.88 -18.73
N LEU A 365 29.14 -42.21 -17.44
CA LEU A 365 28.42 -42.77 -16.28
C LEU A 365 29.51 -42.85 -15.18
N GLU A 366 29.17 -42.48 -13.95
CA GLU A 366 29.81 -42.86 -12.66
C GLU A 366 31.29 -42.56 -12.37
N ARG A 367 31.51 -41.80 -11.27
CA ARG A 367 32.21 -42.36 -10.10
C ARG A 367 31.95 -41.54 -8.82
N ALA A 368 31.35 -42.22 -7.85
CA ALA A 368 31.33 -41.83 -6.45
C ALA A 368 32.74 -41.96 -5.83
N THR A 369 33.11 -41.02 -4.97
CA THR A 369 33.95 -41.28 -3.78
C THR A 369 33.67 -40.21 -2.73
N GLY A 370 33.23 -40.65 -1.55
CA GLY A 370 33.13 -39.80 -0.37
C GLY A 370 34.40 -39.88 0.49
N ALA A 371 34.58 -38.89 1.36
CA ALA A 371 35.34 -39.03 2.60
C ALA A 371 34.89 -37.96 3.60
N MET A 372 34.23 -38.42 4.67
CA MET A 372 34.13 -37.74 5.96
C MET A 372 35.43 -37.92 6.75
N THR A 373 35.81 -36.94 7.57
CA THR A 373 36.13 -37.01 9.02
C THR A 373 36.79 -35.68 9.43
N LEU A 374 36.20 -34.89 10.34
CA LEU A 374 36.05 -35.05 11.80
C LEU A 374 37.34 -34.86 12.59
N GLY A 375 37.26 -33.88 13.49
CA GLY A 375 38.03 -33.66 14.71
C GLY A 375 37.24 -32.68 15.55
#